data_AF-A0A7G9RJC1-F1
#
_entry.id   AF-A0A7G9RJC1-F1
#
_cell.length_a   1.000
_cell.length_b   1.000
_cell.length_c   1.000
_cell.angle_alpha   90.00
_cell.angle_beta   90.00
_cell.angle_gamma   90.00
#
_symmetry.space_group_name_H-M   'P 1'
#
loop_
_entity.id
_entity.type
_entity.pdbx_description
1 polymer ?
#
loop_
_entity_poly.entity_id
_entity_poly.type
_entity_poly.pdbx_seq_one_letter_code
_entity_poly.pdbx_strand_id
1 'polypeptide(L)'
;MQTTLFKKTELGTQALKTRDPLLPQRLRTAFILFDGHKTVAQVAALLPATGPGSLSAEDVQGLIQSGLLDSADALPLAVAPLRDRATSPHSSLSPAEQSRRYTSAYYLADELVVKLGLRGLRLLRALEKTTGYNDLVALLPRLREAIAASDMEPLEELLFEPTGG
;
A
#
# COMPACT_ATOMS: atom_id res chain seq x y z
N MET A 1 23.61 0.66 16.59
CA MET A 1 22.33 -0.06 16.77
C MET A 1 21.50 0.24 15.53
N GLN A 2 21.39 -0.71 14.59
CA GLN A 2 20.71 -0.47 13.31
C GLN A 2 19.19 -0.52 13.52
N THR A 3 18.50 0.56 13.20
CA THR A 3 17.04 0.72 13.37
C THR A 3 16.32 0.22 12.12
N THR A 4 16.34 -1.09 11.88
CA THR A 4 15.65 -1.68 10.72
C THR A 4 14.14 -1.75 11.03
N LEU A 5 13.36 -0.98 10.29
CA LEU A 5 11.90 -0.98 10.36
C LEU A 5 11.33 -2.04 9.41
N PHE A 6 10.27 -2.71 9.85
CA PHE A 6 9.65 -3.79 9.08
C PHE A 6 8.18 -3.49 8.84
N LYS A 7 7.76 -3.62 7.58
CA LYS A 7 6.38 -3.42 7.15
C LYS A 7 5.80 -4.72 6.58
N LYS A 8 4.50 -4.92 6.79
CA LYS A 8 3.71 -5.99 6.15
C LYS A 8 3.69 -5.75 4.63
N THR A 9 4.01 -6.78 3.85
CA THR A 9 3.82 -6.74 2.39
C THR A 9 2.36 -7.01 2.04
N GLU A 10 1.99 -6.73 0.78
CA GLU A 10 0.68 -7.11 0.26
C GLU A 10 0.48 -8.64 0.32
N LEU A 11 1.53 -9.42 0.01
CA LEU A 11 1.53 -10.88 0.11
C LEU A 11 1.27 -11.33 1.57
N GLY A 12 1.94 -10.72 2.54
CA GLY A 12 1.73 -11.05 3.94
C GLY A 12 0.37 -10.62 4.49
N THR A 13 -0.16 -9.49 4.02
CA THR A 13 -1.53 -9.05 4.35
C THR A 13 -2.57 -10.01 3.78
N GLN A 14 -2.35 -10.49 2.56
CA GLN A 14 -3.21 -11.49 1.93
C GLN A 14 -3.12 -12.83 2.66
N ALA A 15 -1.92 -13.29 3.00
CA ALA A 15 -1.68 -14.53 3.75
C ALA A 15 -2.36 -14.51 5.13
N LEU A 16 -2.37 -13.34 5.80
CA LEU A 16 -3.11 -13.17 7.05
C LEU A 16 -4.64 -13.28 6.84
N LYS A 17 -5.16 -12.68 5.77
CA LYS A 17 -6.60 -12.69 5.44
C LYS A 17 -7.09 -14.08 5.03
N THR A 18 -6.36 -14.77 4.16
CA THR A 18 -6.70 -16.12 3.67
C THR A 18 -6.33 -17.23 4.65
N ARG A 19 -5.69 -16.88 5.78
CA ARG A 19 -5.13 -17.82 6.75
C ARG A 19 -4.16 -18.81 6.10
N ASP A 20 -3.39 -18.30 5.15
CA ASP A 20 -2.47 -19.09 4.34
C ASP A 20 -1.48 -19.86 5.23
N PRO A 21 -1.15 -21.12 4.90
CA PRO A 21 -0.14 -21.89 5.62
C PRO A 21 1.26 -21.24 5.57
N LEU A 22 1.54 -20.35 4.61
CA LEU A 22 2.77 -19.55 4.55
C LEU A 22 2.93 -18.63 5.76
N LEU A 23 1.85 -18.23 6.43
CA LEU A 23 1.89 -17.44 7.66
C LEU A 23 1.47 -18.33 8.86
N PRO A 24 2.44 -18.88 9.62
CA PRO A 24 2.17 -19.74 10.76
C PRO A 24 1.25 -19.05 11.76
N GLN A 25 0.25 -19.78 12.27
CA GLN A 25 -0.75 -19.21 13.18
C GLN A 25 -0.14 -18.50 14.40
N ARG A 26 0.99 -19.03 14.91
CA ARG A 26 1.75 -18.45 16.02
C ARG A 26 2.33 -17.06 15.69
N LEU A 27 2.74 -16.83 14.45
CA LEU A 27 3.37 -15.60 13.99
C LEU A 27 2.36 -14.54 13.55
N ARG A 28 1.07 -14.88 13.45
CA ARG A 28 0.02 -13.93 13.01
C ARG A 28 -0.08 -12.72 13.93
N THR A 29 0.00 -12.93 15.24
CA THR A 29 -0.03 -11.84 16.22
C THR A 29 1.17 -10.92 16.07
N ALA A 30 2.36 -11.49 15.89
CA ALA A 30 3.57 -10.72 15.62
C ALA A 30 3.48 -9.95 14.29
N PHE A 31 2.96 -10.61 13.25
CA PHE A 31 2.75 -10.03 11.93
C PHE A 31 1.82 -8.81 11.96
N ILE A 32 0.74 -8.88 12.73
CA ILE A 32 -0.20 -7.74 12.91
C ILE A 32 0.52 -6.53 13.52
N LEU A 33 1.52 -6.73 14.39
CA LEU A 33 2.27 -5.66 15.04
C LEU A 33 3.30 -4.97 14.11
N PHE A 34 3.67 -5.59 12.99
CA PHE A 34 4.65 -5.06 12.03
C PHE A 34 4.07 -3.96 11.12
N ASP A 35 3.82 -2.80 11.68
CA ASP A 35 3.12 -1.71 10.98
C ASP A 35 4.03 -0.73 10.23
N GLY A 36 5.29 -1.08 9.98
CA GLY A 36 6.28 -0.16 9.38
C GLY A 36 6.88 0.85 10.37
N HIS A 37 6.31 0.99 11.56
CA HIS A 37 6.80 1.86 12.63
C HIS A 37 7.56 1.14 13.75
N LYS A 38 7.58 -0.20 13.74
CA LYS A 38 8.18 -1.01 14.81
C LYS A 38 9.35 -1.83 14.29
N THR A 39 10.41 -1.88 15.08
CA THR A 39 11.55 -2.77 14.87
C THR A 39 11.25 -4.15 15.44
N VAL A 40 12.01 -5.17 15.02
CA VAL A 40 11.91 -6.54 15.55
C VAL A 40 12.03 -6.55 17.08
N ALA A 41 12.96 -5.78 17.63
CA ALA A 41 13.15 -5.68 19.08
C ALA A 41 11.92 -5.11 19.80
N GLN A 42 11.25 -4.11 19.21
CA GLN A 42 10.02 -3.55 19.78
C GLN A 42 8.84 -4.51 19.66
N VAL A 43 8.73 -5.26 18.57
CA VAL A 43 7.67 -6.27 18.41
C VAL A 43 7.91 -7.46 19.34
N ALA A 44 9.16 -7.93 19.45
CA ALA A 44 9.54 -9.00 20.37
C ALA A 44 9.33 -8.60 21.84
N ALA A 45 9.54 -7.33 22.20
CA ALA A 45 9.25 -6.82 23.54
C ALA A 45 7.75 -6.77 23.88
N LEU A 46 6.88 -6.70 22.86
CA LEU A 46 5.42 -6.74 23.02
C LEU A 46 4.84 -8.15 23.00
N LEU A 47 5.66 -9.16 22.70
CA LEU A 47 5.29 -10.56 22.63
C LEU A 47 5.87 -11.32 23.83
N PRO A 48 5.27 -12.46 24.19
CA PRO A 48 5.86 -13.33 25.20
C PRO A 48 7.24 -13.79 24.74
N ALA A 49 8.25 -13.60 25.60
CA ALA A 49 9.64 -13.99 25.32
C ALA A 49 9.80 -15.50 25.05
N THR A 50 8.88 -16.33 25.61
CA THR A 50 8.88 -17.78 25.45
C THR A 50 7.44 -18.29 25.38
N GLY A 51 7.12 -19.13 24.40
CA GLY A 51 5.82 -19.79 24.27
C GLY A 51 5.20 -19.69 22.87
N PRO A 52 3.99 -20.24 22.66
CA PRO A 52 3.29 -20.17 21.38
C PRO A 52 2.95 -18.71 21.04
N GLY A 53 3.80 -18.07 20.24
CA GLY A 53 3.71 -16.65 19.90
C GLY A 53 5.00 -15.86 20.10
N SER A 54 6.07 -16.47 20.63
CA SER A 54 7.39 -15.83 20.67
C SER A 54 7.91 -15.59 19.26
N LEU A 55 8.53 -14.43 19.05
CA LEU A 55 9.13 -14.05 17.78
C LEU A 55 10.65 -14.25 17.86
N SER A 56 11.18 -15.23 17.13
CA SER A 56 12.63 -15.44 17.00
C SER A 56 13.20 -14.75 15.77
N ALA A 57 14.50 -14.47 15.78
CA ALA A 57 15.20 -13.88 14.62
C ALA A 57 15.07 -14.74 13.35
N GLU A 58 15.11 -16.06 13.53
CA GLU A 58 14.90 -17.07 12.47
C GLU A 58 13.48 -17.06 11.89
N ASP A 59 12.44 -16.83 12.72
CA ASP A 59 11.07 -16.64 12.22
C ASP A 59 10.96 -15.37 11.37
N VAL A 60 11.56 -14.25 11.81
CA VAL A 60 11.58 -12.98 11.04
C VAL A 60 12.28 -13.17 9.70
N GLN A 61 13.42 -13.85 9.70
CA GLN A 61 14.17 -14.14 8.48
C GLN A 61 13.38 -15.05 7.52
N GLY A 62 12.61 -16.01 8.04
CA GLY A 62 11.69 -16.83 7.26
C GLY A 62 10.54 -16.02 6.64
N LEU A 63 9.98 -15.05 7.37
CA LEU A 63 8.94 -14.15 6.87
C LEU A 63 9.46 -13.20 5.78
N ILE A 64 10.71 -12.77 5.85
CA ILE A 64 11.36 -11.95 4.81
C ILE A 64 11.63 -12.81 3.56
N GLN A 65 12.17 -14.01 3.72
CA GLN A 65 12.45 -14.92 2.59
C GLN A 65 11.19 -15.38 1.86
N SER A 66 10.06 -15.49 2.56
CA SER A 66 8.75 -15.79 1.97
C SER A 66 8.04 -14.56 1.41
N GLY A 67 8.65 -13.37 1.50
CA GLY A 67 8.10 -12.12 0.99
C GLY A 67 6.90 -11.60 1.77
N LEU A 68 6.68 -12.07 3.01
CA LEU A 68 5.59 -11.63 3.90
C LEU A 68 5.94 -10.34 4.65
N LEU A 69 7.22 -10.14 4.98
CA LEU A 69 7.74 -8.91 5.60
C LEU A 69 8.78 -8.24 4.71
N ASP A 70 8.70 -6.91 4.61
CA ASP A 70 9.67 -6.10 3.88
C ASP A 70 10.50 -5.29 4.88
N SER A 71 11.82 -5.35 4.71
CA SER A 71 12.77 -4.58 5.51
C SER A 71 12.89 -3.20 4.88
N ALA A 72 12.38 -2.16 5.54
CA ALA A 72 12.36 -0.80 5.00
C ALA A 72 13.76 -0.14 4.93
N ASP A 73 14.80 -0.81 5.44
CA ASP A 73 16.19 -0.32 5.46
C ASP A 73 17.19 -1.43 5.09
N ALA A 74 16.89 -2.23 4.06
CA ALA A 74 17.89 -3.11 3.46
C ALA A 74 18.02 -2.77 1.97
N LEU A 75 19.17 -2.18 1.63
CA LEU A 75 19.68 -2.12 0.26
C LEU A 75 19.48 -3.49 -0.41
N PRO A 76 19.05 -3.52 -1.69
CA PRO A 76 18.57 -4.74 -2.30
C PRO A 76 19.75 -5.68 -2.57
N LEU A 77 19.90 -6.73 -1.78
CA LEU A 77 20.58 -7.92 -2.28
C LEU A 77 19.57 -8.75 -3.05
N ALA A 78 19.79 -8.72 -4.37
CA ALA A 78 19.05 -9.39 -5.40
C ALA A 78 18.62 -10.82 -5.03
N VAL A 79 17.33 -11.10 -5.23
CA VAL A 79 16.89 -12.38 -5.80
C VAL A 79 15.95 -12.09 -6.95
N ALA A 80 16.41 -12.50 -8.14
CA ALA A 80 15.75 -12.38 -9.42
C ALA A 80 14.55 -13.36 -9.52
N PRO A 81 13.72 -13.24 -10.57
CA PRO A 81 12.27 -13.42 -10.50
C PRO A 81 11.82 -14.85 -10.79
N LEU A 82 10.66 -15.25 -10.26
CA LEU A 82 9.86 -16.33 -10.84
C LEU A 82 8.36 -15.96 -10.88
N ARG A 83 7.94 -15.67 -12.13
CA ARG A 83 6.67 -15.92 -12.84
C ARG A 83 5.36 -15.89 -12.04
N ASP A 84 4.50 -14.91 -12.30
CA ASP A 84 3.57 -14.76 -13.45
C ASP A 84 2.33 -15.67 -13.38
N ARG A 85 1.22 -15.06 -12.91
CA ARG A 85 -0.15 -15.08 -13.49
C ARG A 85 -1.06 -14.26 -12.55
N ALA A 86 -1.90 -13.33 -13.00
CA ALA A 86 -2.62 -13.29 -14.25
C ALA A 86 -2.86 -11.85 -14.73
N THR A 87 -2.50 -11.61 -15.99
CA THR A 87 -3.21 -10.82 -17.02
C THR A 87 -4.37 -9.94 -16.59
N SER A 88 -4.17 -8.63 -16.74
CA SER A 88 -5.02 -7.81 -17.60
C SER A 88 -4.15 -6.78 -18.33
N PRO A 89 -4.29 -6.62 -19.67
CA PRO A 89 -3.64 -5.55 -20.41
C PRO A 89 -4.36 -4.23 -20.09
N HIS A 90 -3.65 -3.11 -20.24
CA HIS A 90 -4.04 -1.73 -19.91
C HIS A 90 -3.64 -1.23 -18.52
N SER A 91 -2.33 -1.18 -18.27
CA SER A 91 -1.62 0.07 -17.91
C SER A 91 -0.16 -0.26 -17.69
N SER A 92 0.72 0.42 -18.42
CA SER A 92 2.17 0.25 -18.43
C SER A 92 2.87 0.73 -17.14
N LEU A 93 2.17 0.73 -16.00
CA LEU A 93 2.59 1.33 -14.74
C LEU A 93 2.68 0.27 -13.65
N SER A 94 3.81 0.23 -12.93
CA SER A 94 3.98 -0.67 -11.80
C SER A 94 2.96 -0.34 -10.70
N PRO A 95 2.54 -1.31 -9.87
CA PRO A 95 1.59 -1.07 -8.77
C PRO A 95 2.09 0.01 -7.79
N ALA A 96 3.40 0.12 -7.58
CA ALA A 96 4.00 1.19 -6.79
C ALA A 96 3.78 2.59 -7.38
N GLU A 97 3.88 2.72 -8.70
CA GLU A 97 3.67 4.00 -9.41
C GLU A 97 2.18 4.36 -9.42
N GLN A 98 1.29 3.39 -9.61
CA GLN A 98 -0.16 3.60 -9.50
C GLN A 98 -0.55 4.10 -8.10
N SER A 99 0.02 3.52 -7.04
CA SER A 99 -0.24 3.93 -5.66
C SER A 99 0.26 5.35 -5.37
N ARG A 100 1.45 5.70 -5.88
CA ARG A 100 2.02 7.05 -5.75
C ARG A 100 1.15 8.09 -6.45
N ARG A 101 0.77 7.84 -7.71
CA ARG A 101 -0.11 8.72 -8.50
C ARG A 101 -1.47 8.88 -7.86
N TYR A 102 -2.07 7.78 -7.41
CA TYR A 102 -3.35 7.78 -6.69
C TYR A 102 -3.28 8.68 -5.45
N THR A 103 -2.26 8.49 -4.59
CA THR A 103 -2.11 9.28 -3.36
C THR A 103 -2.00 10.77 -3.67
N SER A 104 -1.13 11.15 -4.61
CA SER A 104 -0.94 12.55 -5.01
C SER A 104 -2.22 13.17 -5.58
N ALA A 105 -2.90 12.47 -6.49
CA ALA A 105 -4.14 12.95 -7.10
C ALA A 105 -5.31 12.99 -6.11
N TYR A 106 -5.39 12.04 -5.18
CA TYR A 106 -6.44 11.99 -4.16
C TYR A 106 -6.43 13.25 -3.28
N TYR A 107 -5.26 13.68 -2.81
CA TYR A 107 -5.15 14.90 -1.98
C TYR A 107 -5.59 16.16 -2.73
N LEU A 108 -5.24 16.27 -4.01
CA LEU A 108 -5.67 17.40 -4.84
C LEU A 108 -7.18 17.35 -5.10
N ALA A 109 -7.72 16.17 -5.43
CA ALA A 109 -9.15 15.97 -5.64
C ALA A 109 -9.97 16.29 -4.37
N ASP A 110 -9.47 15.90 -3.20
CA ASP A 110 -10.10 16.20 -1.92
C ASP A 110 -10.21 17.72 -1.67
N GLU A 111 -9.11 18.47 -1.87
CA GLU A 111 -9.12 19.93 -1.72
C GLU A 111 -10.13 20.59 -2.66
N LEU A 112 -10.14 20.18 -3.94
CA LEU A 112 -11.04 20.72 -4.95
C LEU A 112 -12.51 20.42 -4.62
N VAL A 113 -12.80 19.19 -4.22
CA VAL A 113 -14.17 18.76 -3.87
C VAL A 113 -14.66 19.44 -2.59
N VAL A 114 -13.78 19.68 -1.61
CA VAL A 114 -14.11 20.44 -0.39
C VAL A 114 -14.44 21.89 -0.73
N LYS A 115 -13.73 22.52 -1.68
CA LYS A 115 -14.00 23.90 -2.13
C LYS A 115 -15.37 24.05 -2.81
N LEU A 116 -15.94 22.98 -3.38
CA LEU A 116 -17.30 22.98 -3.92
C LEU A 116 -18.40 23.07 -2.83
N GLY A 117 -18.06 22.86 -1.55
CA GLY A 117 -18.99 22.90 -0.44
C GLY A 117 -20.13 21.88 -0.56
N LEU A 118 -21.36 22.28 -0.25
CA LEU A 118 -22.53 21.37 -0.24
C LEU A 118 -22.80 20.70 -1.60
N ARG A 119 -22.39 21.33 -2.72
CA ARG A 119 -22.51 20.76 -4.06
C ARG A 119 -21.52 19.61 -4.29
N GLY A 120 -20.38 19.63 -3.58
CA GLY A 120 -19.33 18.63 -3.62
C GLY A 120 -19.59 17.38 -2.77
N LEU A 121 -20.57 17.39 -1.85
CA LEU A 121 -20.79 16.27 -0.92
C LEU A 121 -21.03 14.90 -1.59
N ARG A 122 -21.69 14.89 -2.76
CA ARG A 122 -21.89 13.67 -3.55
C ARG A 122 -20.59 13.17 -4.17
N LEU A 123 -19.72 14.09 -4.59
CA LEU A 123 -18.41 13.79 -5.14
C LEU A 123 -17.43 13.37 -4.05
N LEU A 124 -17.49 14.00 -2.87
CA LEU A 124 -16.66 13.64 -1.71
C LEU A 124 -16.94 12.19 -1.31
N ARG A 125 -18.21 11.82 -1.16
CA ARG A 125 -18.59 10.44 -0.87
C ARG A 125 -18.17 9.46 -1.95
N ALA A 126 -18.15 9.89 -3.21
CA ALA A 126 -17.69 9.05 -4.30
C ALA A 126 -16.16 8.91 -4.29
N LEU A 127 -15.44 9.97 -3.92
CA LEU A 127 -13.99 10.00 -3.71
C LEU A 127 -13.56 9.11 -2.54
N GLU A 128 -14.24 9.19 -1.39
CA GLU A 128 -13.99 8.33 -0.22
C GLU A 128 -14.20 6.83 -0.50
N LYS A 129 -15.01 6.50 -1.51
CA LYS A 129 -15.22 5.11 -1.95
C LYS A 129 -14.13 4.59 -2.88
N THR A 130 -13.30 5.48 -3.42
CA THR A 130 -12.20 5.06 -4.28
C THR A 130 -11.14 4.36 -3.43
N THR A 131 -10.65 3.21 -3.90
CA THR A 131 -9.66 2.41 -3.17
C THR A 131 -8.31 2.34 -3.87
N GLY A 132 -8.19 2.98 -5.03
CA GLY A 132 -6.95 3.06 -5.78
C GLY A 132 -7.07 3.81 -7.10
N TYR A 133 -5.99 3.74 -7.87
CA TYR A 133 -5.80 4.48 -9.12
C TYR A 133 -6.96 4.30 -10.10
N ASN A 134 -7.40 3.07 -10.34
CA ASN A 134 -8.46 2.79 -11.31
C ASN A 134 -9.82 3.39 -10.90
N ASP A 135 -10.17 3.33 -9.61
CA ASP A 135 -11.39 3.95 -9.08
C ASP A 135 -11.37 5.47 -9.23
N LEU A 136 -10.21 6.10 -8.95
CA LEU A 136 -10.04 7.54 -9.08
C LEU A 136 -10.14 8.00 -10.54
N VAL A 137 -9.53 7.24 -11.46
CA VAL A 137 -9.65 7.47 -12.91
C VAL A 137 -11.11 7.32 -13.38
N ALA A 138 -11.85 6.34 -12.86
CA ALA A 138 -13.27 6.19 -13.15
C ALA A 138 -14.14 7.34 -12.60
N LEU A 139 -13.66 8.06 -11.58
CA LEU A 139 -14.33 9.22 -11.00
C LEU A 139 -14.07 10.53 -11.75
N LEU A 140 -12.95 10.64 -12.47
CA LEU A 140 -12.57 11.83 -13.26
C LEU A 140 -13.70 12.44 -14.12
N PRO A 141 -14.48 11.69 -14.93
CA PRO A 141 -15.53 12.29 -15.73
C PRO A 141 -16.55 13.06 -14.87
N ARG A 142 -16.88 12.55 -13.67
CA ARG A 142 -17.81 13.21 -12.75
C ARG A 142 -17.19 14.43 -12.08
N LEU A 143 -15.89 14.40 -11.84
CA LEU A 143 -15.13 15.56 -11.34
C LEU A 143 -15.10 16.68 -12.40
N ARG A 144 -14.90 16.35 -13.68
CA ARG A 144 -14.90 17.33 -14.80
C ARG A 144 -16.24 18.03 -14.97
N GLU A 145 -17.35 17.36 -14.66
CA GLU A 145 -18.68 17.97 -14.73
C GLU A 145 -18.92 19.02 -13.63
N ALA A 146 -18.19 18.97 -12.53
CA ALA A 146 -18.43 19.80 -11.36
C ALA A 146 -17.31 20.80 -11.03
N ILE A 147 -16.09 20.51 -11.48
CA ILE A 147 -14.89 21.32 -11.25
C ILE A 147 -14.48 21.96 -12.58
N ALA A 148 -13.95 23.20 -12.52
CA ALA A 148 -13.49 23.91 -13.71
C ALA A 148 -12.28 23.17 -14.34
N ALA A 149 -12.16 23.27 -15.67
CA ALA A 149 -11.06 22.63 -16.40
C ALA A 149 -9.68 23.03 -15.85
N SER A 150 -9.49 24.29 -15.49
CA SER A 150 -8.23 24.82 -14.95
C SER A 150 -7.79 24.15 -13.63
N ASP A 151 -8.74 23.70 -12.82
CA ASP A 151 -8.46 22.97 -11.58
C ASP A 151 -8.31 21.45 -11.82
N MET A 152 -8.89 20.92 -12.91
CA MET A 152 -8.77 19.51 -13.30
C MET A 152 -7.45 19.20 -14.01
N GLU A 153 -6.87 20.13 -14.77
CA GLU A 153 -5.58 19.95 -15.44
C GLU A 153 -4.47 19.38 -14.52
N PRO A 154 -4.16 19.98 -13.35
CA PRO A 154 -3.15 19.44 -12.44
C PRO A 154 -3.55 18.08 -11.85
N LEU A 155 -4.84 17.79 -11.68
CA LEU A 155 -5.29 16.50 -11.17
C LEU A 155 -5.00 15.37 -12.17
N GLU A 156 -5.29 15.66 -13.43
CA GLU A 156 -5.08 14.73 -14.54
C GLU A 156 -3.60 14.56 -14.86
N GLU A 157 -2.81 15.63 -14.74
CA GLU A 157 -1.36 15.56 -14.82
C GLU A 157 -0.83 14.59 -13.76
N LEU A 158 -1.20 14.71 -12.49
CA LEU A 158 -0.76 13.77 -11.44
C LEU A 158 -1.17 12.30 -11.69
N LEU A 159 -2.28 12.07 -12.37
CA LEU A 159 -2.78 10.72 -12.69
C LEU A 159 -2.12 10.12 -13.92
N PHE A 160 -1.90 10.92 -14.96
CA PHE A 160 -1.48 10.47 -16.28
C PHE A 160 -0.05 10.87 -16.64
N GLU A 161 0.64 11.66 -15.81
CA GLU A 161 1.99 12.15 -16.10
C GLU A 161 2.85 10.98 -16.56
N PRO A 162 3.48 11.04 -17.74
CA PRO A 162 4.51 10.09 -18.06
C PRO A 162 5.66 10.42 -17.11
N THR A 163 5.93 9.53 -16.15
CA THR A 163 7.14 9.63 -15.32
C THR A 163 8.30 9.30 -16.26
N GLY A 164 8.75 10.31 -17.00
CA GLY A 164 9.86 10.25 -17.95
C GLY A 164 10.97 11.13 -17.44
N GLY A 165 12.02 10.51 -16.92
CA GLY A 165 13.23 11.14 -16.40
C GLY A 165 14.04 10.16 -15.58
#